data_AF-A0A2K2U6G2-F1
#
_entry.id   AF-A0A2K2U6G2-F1
#
_cell.length_a   1.000
_cell.length_b   1.000
_cell.length_c   1.000
_cell.angle_alpha   90.00
_cell.angle_beta   90.00
_cell.angle_gamma   90.00
#
_symmetry.space_group_name_H-M   'P 1'
#
loop_
_entity.id
_entity.type
_entity.pdbx_description
1 polymer ?
#
loop_
_entity_poly.entity_id
_entity_poly.type
_entity_poly.pdbx_seq_one_letter_code
_entity_poly.pdbx_strand_id
1 'polypeptide(L)'
;MNMEEIGHMVNNVLGLIGNACTAAMIVLAVGFVALSVMGLFRPAYRFGKGIAWKKVFIVADSNTRQELKSDVVRSGIIKKRNILEKTDGQISDLAGARLLVLEYGYLGADRVQEIVSNKCSDCGVLVYANPGEIDKKSLAKLNRFQHVSVVNFRGRLVNEILLLLISTSFARKDVKNQEQ
;
A
#
# COMPACT_ATOMS: atom_id res chain seq x y z
N MET A 1 9.27 -57.31 -5.96
CA MET A 1 9.94 -56.22 -5.21
C MET A 1 9.90 -56.62 -3.75
N ASN A 2 11.07 -56.88 -3.17
CA ASN A 2 11.16 -57.42 -1.82
C ASN A 2 10.93 -56.30 -0.78
N MET A 3 10.44 -56.64 0.41
CA MET A 3 10.19 -55.66 1.48
C MET A 3 11.44 -54.84 1.84
N GLU A 4 12.63 -55.42 1.67
CA GLU A 4 13.91 -54.73 1.87
C GLU A 4 14.21 -53.68 0.79
N GLU A 5 13.92 -53.95 -0.49
CA GLU A 5 14.08 -52.99 -1.58
C GLU A 5 13.15 -51.79 -1.41
N ILE A 6 11.91 -52.04 -0.96
CA ILE A 6 10.94 -50.99 -0.63
C ILE A 6 11.47 -50.14 0.53
N GLY A 7 12.03 -50.77 1.57
CA GLY A 7 12.62 -50.06 2.71
C GLY A 7 13.80 -49.17 2.32
N HIS A 8 14.72 -49.65 1.47
CA HIS A 8 15.85 -48.86 0.97
C HIS A 8 15.39 -47.69 0.08
N MET A 9 14.39 -47.90 -0.77
CA MET A 9 13.84 -46.84 -1.62
C MET A 9 13.18 -45.73 -0.78
N VAL A 10 12.43 -46.10 0.25
CA VAL A 10 11.78 -45.14 1.17
C VAL A 10 12.83 -44.33 1.94
N ASN A 11 13.88 -44.97 2.47
CA ASN A 11 14.94 -44.27 3.20
C ASN A 11 15.72 -43.29 2.31
N ASN A 12 16.01 -43.67 1.07
CA ASN A 12 16.69 -42.79 0.11
C ASN A 12 15.85 -41.56 -0.24
N VAL A 13 14.53 -41.73 -0.44
CA VAL A 13 13.61 -40.61 -0.70
C VAL A 13 13.52 -39.68 0.50
N LEU A 14 13.37 -40.22 1.71
CA LEU A 14 13.32 -39.44 2.95
C LEU A 14 14.62 -38.66 3.17
N GLY A 15 15.78 -39.28 2.92
CA GLY A 15 17.08 -38.63 3.02
C GLY A 15 17.24 -37.46 2.03
N LEU A 16 16.75 -37.63 0.80
CA LEU A 16 16.81 -36.59 -0.23
C LEU A 16 15.92 -35.39 0.11
N ILE A 17 14.70 -35.65 0.62
CA ILE A 17 13.80 -34.60 1.13
C ILE A 17 14.42 -33.89 2.33
N GLY A 18 14.98 -34.65 3.28
CA GLY A 18 15.64 -34.10 4.48
C GLY A 18 16.81 -33.18 4.13
N ASN A 19 17.64 -33.59 3.17
CA ASN A 19 18.77 -32.79 2.70
C ASN A 19 18.29 -31.52 1.98
N ALA A 20 17.26 -31.62 1.14
CA ALA A 20 16.68 -30.46 0.45
C ALA A 20 16.10 -29.43 1.44
N CYS A 21 15.36 -29.88 2.46
CA CYS A 21 14.85 -29.02 3.52
C CYS A 21 15.98 -28.35 4.31
N THR A 22 17.03 -29.10 4.66
CA THR A 22 18.18 -28.58 5.40
C THR A 22 18.91 -27.51 4.57
N ALA A 23 19.14 -27.76 3.29
CA ALA A 23 19.75 -26.79 2.39
C ALA A 23 18.90 -25.50 2.27
N ALA A 24 17.57 -25.65 2.12
CA ALA A 24 16.65 -24.50 2.07
C ALA A 24 16.70 -23.68 3.37
N MET A 25 16.75 -24.33 4.54
CA MET A 25 16.85 -23.66 5.83
C MET A 25 18.16 -22.89 5.99
N ILE A 26 19.29 -23.46 5.54
CA ILE A 26 20.59 -22.77 5.56
C ILE A 26 20.55 -21.52 4.67
N VAL A 27 20.01 -21.63 3.45
CA VAL A 27 19.87 -20.48 2.55
C VAL A 27 19.00 -19.38 3.15
N LEU A 28 17.86 -19.74 3.76
CA LEU A 28 16.98 -18.78 4.44
C LEU A 28 17.66 -18.13 5.64
N ALA A 29 18.41 -18.90 6.44
CA ALA A 29 19.13 -18.38 7.60
C ALA A 29 20.24 -17.40 7.20
N VAL A 30 21.06 -17.76 6.21
CA VAL A 30 22.11 -16.89 5.66
C VAL A 30 21.50 -15.63 5.05
N GLY A 31 20.43 -15.77 4.27
CA GLY A 31 19.69 -14.64 3.70
C GLY A 31 19.12 -13.71 4.77
N PHE A 32 18.56 -14.25 5.84
CA PHE A 32 18.03 -13.48 6.96
C PHE A 32 19.12 -12.71 7.70
N VAL A 33 20.27 -13.34 7.98
CA VAL A 33 21.42 -12.67 8.61
C VAL A 33 21.95 -11.56 7.71
N ALA A 34 22.13 -11.82 6.42
CA ALA A 34 22.59 -10.81 5.46
C ALA A 34 21.64 -9.60 5.39
N LEU A 35 20.32 -9.82 5.27
CA LEU A 35 19.31 -8.75 5.28
C LEU A 35 19.27 -7.96 6.60
N SER A 36 19.58 -8.64 7.71
CA SER A 36 19.64 -8.03 9.04
C SER A 36 20.89 -7.16 9.20
N VAL A 37 22.06 -7.64 8.76
CA VAL A 37 23.33 -6.89 8.76
C VAL A 37 23.25 -5.66 7.85
N MET A 38 22.61 -5.78 6.68
CA MET A 38 22.38 -4.65 5.78
C MET A 38 21.34 -3.63 6.31
N GLY A 39 20.71 -3.90 7.46
CA GLY A 39 19.68 -3.02 8.03
C GLY A 39 18.37 -2.94 7.24
N LEU A 40 18.23 -3.73 6.17
CA LEU A 40 17.07 -3.71 5.25
C LEU A 40 15.85 -4.45 5.79
N PHE A 41 16.04 -5.34 6.76
CA PHE A 41 14.95 -6.11 7.35
C PHE A 41 13.86 -5.21 7.98
N ARG A 42 14.26 -4.21 8.78
CA ARG A 42 13.30 -3.32 9.47
C ARG A 42 12.47 -2.47 8.48
N PRO A 43 13.08 -1.77 7.49
CA PRO A 43 12.33 -1.06 6.45
C PRO A 43 11.42 -1.97 5.63
N ALA A 44 11.91 -3.14 5.19
CA ALA A 44 11.12 -4.06 4.37
C ALA A 44 9.91 -4.64 5.14
N TYR A 45 10.11 -5.04 6.40
CA TYR A 45 9.03 -5.49 7.27
C TYR A 45 8.00 -4.38 7.53
N ARG A 46 8.47 -3.15 7.80
CA ARG A 46 7.60 -1.97 8.01
C ARG A 46 6.80 -1.65 6.76
N PHE A 47 7.43 -1.69 5.59
CA PHE A 47 6.80 -1.46 4.30
C PHE A 47 5.71 -2.50 4.02
N GLY A 48 6.04 -3.78 4.16
CA GLY A 48 5.10 -4.87 3.94
C GLY A 48 3.90 -4.79 4.88
N LYS A 49 4.14 -4.57 6.19
CA LYS A 49 3.06 -4.41 7.18
C LYS A 49 2.25 -3.13 6.95
N GLY A 50 2.92 -2.05 6.57
CA GLY A 50 2.32 -0.77 6.23
C GLY A 50 1.34 -0.88 5.08
N ILE A 51 1.67 -1.60 4.01
CA ILE A 51 0.78 -1.80 2.88
C ILE A 51 -0.34 -2.81 3.20
N ALA A 52 0.00 -3.93 3.87
CA ALA A 52 -0.94 -5.03 4.09
C ALA A 52 -2.13 -4.69 5.03
N TRP A 53 -1.96 -3.74 5.95
CA TRP A 53 -2.96 -3.41 6.98
C TRP A 53 -3.65 -2.06 6.77
N LYS A 54 -3.27 -1.28 5.75
CA LYS A 54 -3.84 0.05 5.51
C LYS A 54 -5.22 -0.04 4.84
N LYS A 55 -6.20 0.67 5.41
CA LYS A 55 -7.51 0.92 4.80
C LYS A 55 -7.39 2.06 3.79
N VAL A 56 -7.96 1.86 2.61
CA VAL A 56 -8.01 2.83 1.52
C VAL A 56 -9.45 3.22 1.26
N PHE A 57 -9.74 4.51 1.32
CA PHE A 57 -11.07 5.03 1.06
C PHE A 57 -11.14 5.63 -0.33
N ILE A 58 -12.13 5.22 -1.12
CA ILE A 58 -12.39 5.79 -2.44
C ILE A 58 -13.70 6.58 -2.37
N VAL A 59 -13.61 7.88 -2.67
CA VAL A 59 -14.73 8.82 -2.74
C VAL A 59 -14.78 9.38 -4.16
N ALA A 60 -15.68 8.81 -4.95
CA ALA A 60 -15.85 9.07 -6.38
C ALA A 60 -17.31 8.81 -6.76
N ASP A 61 -17.73 9.16 -7.96
CA ASP A 61 -19.03 8.78 -8.52
C ASP A 61 -19.16 7.23 -8.63
N SER A 62 -20.32 6.69 -8.99
CA SER A 62 -20.48 5.22 -9.03
C SER A 62 -19.59 4.54 -10.08
N ASN A 63 -19.34 5.18 -11.22
CA ASN A 63 -18.65 4.57 -12.36
C ASN A 63 -17.14 4.61 -12.17
N THR A 64 -16.59 5.81 -11.98
CA THR A 64 -15.18 6.06 -11.67
C THR A 64 -14.76 5.28 -10.42
N ARG A 65 -15.60 5.20 -9.38
CA ARG A 65 -15.27 4.41 -8.19
C ARG A 65 -15.07 2.93 -8.49
N GLN A 66 -15.93 2.31 -9.32
CA GLN A 66 -15.76 0.91 -9.70
C GLN A 66 -14.50 0.71 -10.53
N GLU A 67 -14.20 1.63 -11.44
CA GLU A 67 -12.98 1.59 -12.25
C GLU A 67 -11.72 1.69 -11.41
N LEU A 68 -11.61 2.73 -10.58
CA LEU A 68 -10.47 2.95 -9.68
C LEU A 68 -10.29 1.76 -8.72
N LYS A 69 -11.39 1.24 -8.17
CA LYS A 69 -11.35 0.04 -7.33
C LYS A 69 -10.82 -1.16 -8.11
N SER A 70 -11.28 -1.37 -9.34
CA SER A 70 -10.86 -2.50 -10.17
C SER A 70 -9.36 -2.46 -10.47
N ASP A 71 -8.81 -1.28 -10.73
CA ASP A 71 -7.37 -1.08 -11.00
C ASP A 71 -6.53 -1.34 -9.75
N VAL A 72 -6.97 -0.79 -8.61
CA VAL A 72 -6.28 -0.97 -7.33
C VAL A 72 -6.30 -2.45 -6.91
N VAL A 73 -7.43 -3.14 -7.06
CA VAL A 73 -7.52 -4.58 -6.76
C VAL A 73 -6.63 -5.40 -7.71
N ARG A 74 -6.66 -5.09 -9.01
CA ARG A 74 -5.89 -5.83 -10.03
C ARG A 74 -4.38 -5.65 -9.84
N SER A 75 -3.95 -4.52 -9.29
CA SER A 75 -2.53 -4.27 -8.99
C SER A 75 -1.94 -5.22 -7.94
N GLY A 76 -2.77 -5.83 -7.09
CA GLY A 76 -2.32 -6.66 -5.97
C GLY A 76 -1.69 -5.89 -4.80
N ILE A 77 -1.51 -4.57 -4.90
CA ILE A 77 -0.91 -3.75 -3.84
C ILE A 77 -1.82 -3.68 -2.61
N ILE A 78 -3.13 -3.57 -2.83
CA ILE A 78 -4.12 -3.45 -1.75
C ILE A 78 -5.12 -4.60 -1.85
N LYS A 79 -5.32 -5.31 -0.74
CA LYS A 79 -6.32 -6.38 -0.66
C LYS A 79 -7.73 -5.77 -0.80
N LYS A 80 -8.61 -6.42 -1.56
CA LYS A 80 -10.00 -5.99 -1.76
C LYS A 80 -10.74 -5.65 -0.46
N ARG A 81 -10.52 -6.42 0.60
CA ARG A 81 -11.12 -6.21 1.94
C ARG A 81 -10.68 -4.92 2.65
N ASN A 82 -9.57 -4.32 2.23
CA ASN A 82 -9.04 -3.10 2.80
C ASN A 82 -9.50 -1.85 2.02
N ILE A 83 -10.19 -2.03 0.89
CA ILE A 83 -10.73 -0.93 0.09
C ILE A 83 -12.16 -0.69 0.57
N LEU A 84 -12.40 0.52 1.05
CA LEU A 84 -13.68 0.97 1.56
C LEU A 84 -14.22 2.05 0.62
N GLU A 85 -15.45 1.88 0.18
CA GLU A 85 -16.15 2.84 -0.65
C GLU A 85 -16.97 3.75 0.25
N LYS A 86 -16.88 5.06 0.03
CA LYS A 86 -17.66 6.05 0.77
C LYS A 86 -18.27 7.04 -0.22
N THR A 87 -19.46 7.52 0.12
CA THR A 87 -20.09 8.65 -0.55
C THR A 87 -19.68 9.96 0.13
N ASP A 88 -19.91 11.10 -0.54
CA ASP A 88 -19.57 12.44 -0.03
C ASP A 88 -20.17 12.73 1.37
N GLY A 89 -21.37 12.22 1.65
CA GLY A 89 -22.02 12.35 2.96
C GLY A 89 -21.39 11.53 4.10
N GLN A 90 -20.44 10.63 3.82
CA GLN A 90 -19.85 9.71 4.81
C GLN A 90 -18.39 10.06 5.17
N ILE A 91 -17.94 11.26 4.81
CA ILE A 91 -16.58 11.79 5.00
C ILE A 91 -16.25 12.05 6.48
N SER A 92 -17.24 12.21 7.36
CA SER A 92 -17.01 12.36 8.81
C SER A 92 -16.34 11.14 9.45
N ASP A 93 -16.37 9.99 8.78
CA ASP A 93 -15.85 8.70 9.24
C ASP A 93 -14.40 8.43 8.76
N LEU A 94 -13.72 9.45 8.22
CA LEU A 94 -12.35 9.34 7.70
C LEU A 94 -11.27 9.36 8.79
N ALA A 95 -11.65 9.48 10.06
CA ALA A 95 -10.74 9.35 11.19
C ALA A 95 -10.08 7.96 11.20
N GLY A 96 -8.78 7.90 10.86
CA GLY A 96 -8.01 6.66 10.74
C GLY A 96 -7.83 6.13 9.32
N ALA A 97 -8.32 6.85 8.31
CA ALA A 97 -7.94 6.60 6.92
C ALA A 97 -6.45 6.86 6.71
N ARG A 98 -5.75 5.95 6.04
CA ARG A 98 -4.32 6.11 5.71
C ARG A 98 -4.06 6.46 4.25
N LEU A 99 -5.04 6.20 3.40
CA LEU A 99 -5.06 6.68 2.03
C LEU A 99 -6.50 7.05 1.65
N LEU A 100 -6.67 8.24 1.12
CA LEU A 100 -7.89 8.72 0.48
C LEU A 100 -7.65 8.81 -1.02
N VAL A 101 -8.60 8.31 -1.81
CA VAL A 101 -8.66 8.50 -3.26
C VAL A 101 -9.92 9.30 -3.53
N LEU A 102 -9.76 10.52 -4.01
CA LEU A 102 -10.82 11.50 -4.19
C LEU A 102 -10.97 11.81 -5.68
N GLU A 103 -12.16 11.72 -6.23
CA GLU A 103 -12.45 12.23 -7.58
C GLU A 103 -12.82 13.71 -7.51
N TYR A 104 -12.04 14.56 -8.18
CA TYR A 104 -12.20 16.00 -8.15
C TYR A 104 -13.48 16.46 -8.84
N GLY A 105 -13.81 15.91 -10.02
CA GLY A 105 -15.03 16.25 -10.76
C GLY A 105 -16.32 15.95 -9.99
N TYR A 106 -16.33 14.88 -9.20
CA TYR A 106 -17.47 14.49 -8.39
C TYR A 106 -17.62 15.36 -7.13
N LEU A 107 -16.53 15.64 -6.42
CA LEU A 107 -16.55 16.36 -5.14
C LEU A 107 -16.55 17.89 -5.31
N GLY A 108 -15.91 18.40 -6.35
CA GLY A 108 -15.67 19.82 -6.54
C GLY A 108 -14.54 20.38 -5.67
N ALA A 109 -14.13 21.61 -5.99
CA ALA A 109 -12.96 22.27 -5.42
C ALA A 109 -13.04 22.43 -3.89
N ASP A 110 -14.17 22.96 -3.40
CA ASP A 110 -14.33 23.32 -1.99
C ASP A 110 -14.29 22.08 -1.09
N ARG A 111 -14.97 21.01 -1.51
CA ARG A 111 -15.04 19.77 -0.75
C ARG A 111 -13.70 19.03 -0.73
N VAL A 112 -13.01 18.94 -1.87
CA VAL A 112 -11.65 18.37 -1.91
C VAL A 112 -10.72 19.17 -1.00
N GLN A 113 -10.80 20.50 -1.04
CA GLN A 113 -9.98 21.38 -0.20
C GLN A 113 -10.24 21.18 1.29
N GLU A 114 -11.51 21.01 1.69
CA GLU A 114 -11.94 20.73 3.06
C GLU A 114 -11.42 19.37 3.55
N ILE A 115 -11.53 18.32 2.74
CA ILE A 115 -11.01 16.98 3.10
C ILE A 115 -9.49 17.04 3.28
N VAL A 116 -8.79 17.68 2.33
CA VAL A 116 -7.33 17.79 2.34
C VAL A 116 -6.83 18.62 3.52
N SER A 117 -7.54 19.69 3.91
CA SER A 117 -7.13 20.53 5.05
C SER A 117 -7.35 19.85 6.40
N ASN A 118 -8.36 18.98 6.52
CA ASN A 118 -8.70 18.29 7.76
C ASN A 118 -8.05 16.90 7.91
N LYS A 119 -7.24 16.47 6.93
CA LYS A 119 -6.62 15.13 6.96
C LYS A 119 -5.59 14.98 8.08
N CYS A 120 -5.41 13.75 8.55
CA CYS A 120 -4.30 13.42 9.45
C CYS A 120 -2.93 13.57 8.75
N SER A 121 -1.88 13.87 9.52
CA SER A 121 -0.52 14.04 8.98
C SER A 121 0.06 12.77 8.34
N ASP A 122 -0.38 11.59 8.79
CA ASP A 122 0.02 10.27 8.27
C ASP A 122 -0.98 9.71 7.24
N CYS A 123 -1.86 10.55 6.70
CA CYS A 123 -2.82 10.20 5.67
C CYS A 123 -2.38 10.73 4.30
N GLY A 124 -2.29 9.81 3.34
CA GLY A 124 -2.04 10.13 1.94
C GLY A 124 -3.35 10.47 1.24
N VAL A 125 -3.33 11.45 0.35
CA VAL A 125 -4.49 11.82 -0.46
C VAL A 125 -4.09 11.82 -1.91
N LEU A 126 -4.80 11.03 -2.70
CA LEU A 126 -4.71 11.01 -4.14
C LEU A 126 -5.96 11.68 -4.71
N VAL A 127 -5.78 12.80 -5.39
CA VAL A 127 -6.85 13.51 -6.09
C VAL A 127 -6.80 13.08 -7.55
N TYR A 128 -7.78 12.28 -7.97
CA TYR A 128 -7.99 11.91 -9.36
C TYR A 128 -8.80 13.01 -10.05
N ALA A 129 -8.26 13.57 -11.13
CA ALA A 129 -8.91 14.64 -11.88
C ALA A 129 -8.57 14.56 -13.37
N ASN A 130 -9.53 14.81 -14.24
CA ASN A 130 -9.28 14.87 -15.67
C ASN A 130 -8.32 16.04 -16.01
N PRO A 131 -7.57 15.95 -17.13
CA PRO A 131 -6.70 17.04 -17.56
C PRO A 131 -7.46 18.37 -17.69
N GLY A 132 -6.97 19.41 -17.01
CA GLY A 132 -7.58 20.75 -17.03
C GLY A 132 -8.78 20.95 -16.11
N GLU A 133 -9.20 19.92 -15.37
CA GLU A 133 -10.36 19.97 -14.47
C GLU A 133 -10.08 20.79 -13.19
N ILE A 134 -8.83 20.80 -12.71
CA ILE A 134 -8.40 21.60 -11.57
C ILE A 134 -7.87 22.95 -12.05
N ASP A 135 -8.47 24.04 -11.59
CA ASP A 135 -7.97 25.38 -11.88
C ASP A 135 -6.61 25.66 -11.21
N LYS A 136 -5.84 26.60 -11.77
CA LYS A 136 -4.47 26.90 -11.29
C LYS A 136 -4.42 27.30 -9.81
N LYS A 137 -5.45 27.98 -9.29
CA LYS A 137 -5.49 28.45 -7.89
C LYS A 137 -5.74 27.28 -6.95
N SER A 138 -6.67 26.39 -7.28
CA SER A 138 -6.93 25.16 -6.51
C SER A 138 -5.74 24.21 -6.55
N LEU A 139 -5.12 24.02 -7.71
CA LEU A 139 -3.91 23.19 -7.84
C LEU A 139 -2.76 23.73 -6.98
N ALA A 140 -2.55 25.06 -6.98
CA ALA A 140 -1.52 25.70 -6.17
C ALA A 140 -1.77 25.54 -4.66
N LYS A 141 -3.03 25.46 -4.22
CA LYS A 141 -3.38 25.14 -2.83
C LYS A 141 -3.06 23.69 -2.50
N LEU A 142 -3.51 22.74 -3.34
CA LEU A 142 -3.27 21.31 -3.14
C LEU A 142 -1.78 20.97 -3.05
N ASN A 143 -0.96 21.62 -3.88
CA ASN A 143 0.49 21.44 -3.89
C ASN A 143 1.20 21.82 -2.56
N ARG A 144 0.54 22.55 -1.66
CA ARG A 144 1.11 22.94 -0.36
C ARG A 144 0.92 21.89 0.73
N PHE A 145 0.07 20.89 0.51
CA PHE A 145 -0.22 19.87 1.51
C PHE A 145 0.73 18.68 1.38
N GLN A 146 1.26 18.20 2.50
CA GLN A 146 2.09 17.00 2.54
C GLN A 146 1.28 15.76 2.21
N HIS A 147 1.90 14.80 1.51
CA HIS A 147 1.27 13.54 1.13
C HIS A 147 -0.02 13.73 0.32
N VAL A 148 -0.06 14.76 -0.53
CA VAL A 148 -1.12 14.96 -1.52
C VAL A 148 -0.51 14.84 -2.90
N SER A 149 -1.12 14.01 -3.75
CA SER A 149 -0.75 13.87 -5.15
C SER A 149 -1.99 14.05 -6.03
N VAL A 150 -1.83 14.74 -7.16
CA VAL A 150 -2.87 14.91 -8.17
C VAL A 150 -2.54 14.02 -9.35
N VAL A 151 -3.50 13.22 -9.79
CA VAL A 151 -3.33 12.25 -10.88
C VAL A 151 -4.41 12.44 -11.92
N ASN A 152 -3.96 12.59 -13.16
CA ASN A 152 -4.81 12.75 -14.33
C ASN A 152 -4.71 11.60 -15.34
N PHE A 153 -3.82 10.65 -15.10
CA PHE A 153 -3.65 9.46 -15.93
C PHE A 153 -3.94 8.20 -15.13
N ARG A 154 -4.89 7.42 -15.61
CA ARG A 154 -5.24 6.11 -15.04
C ARG A 154 -4.01 5.20 -14.87
N GLY A 155 -3.11 5.17 -15.85
CA GLY A 155 -1.86 4.39 -15.78
C GLY A 155 -0.90 4.79 -14.66
N ARG A 156 -1.05 6.00 -14.08
CA ARG A 156 -0.24 6.46 -12.94
C ARG A 156 -0.91 6.25 -11.59
N LEU A 157 -2.21 5.89 -11.57
CA LEU A 157 -3.00 5.75 -10.36
C LEU A 157 -2.31 4.86 -9.31
N VAL A 158 -1.97 3.64 -9.72
CA VAL A 158 -1.37 2.63 -8.85
C VAL A 158 0.01 3.06 -8.35
N ASN A 159 0.83 3.69 -9.22
CA ASN A 159 2.16 4.15 -8.88
C ASN A 159 2.11 5.24 -7.80
N GLU A 160 1.19 6.19 -7.96
CA GLU A 160 1.02 7.31 -7.04
C GLU A 160 0.42 6.85 -5.70
N ILE A 161 -0.52 5.90 -5.74
CA ILE A 161 -1.01 5.20 -4.55
C ILE A 161 0.15 4.55 -3.78
N LEU A 162 1.04 3.84 -4.47
CA LEU A 162 2.19 3.20 -3.86
C LEU A 162 3.11 4.25 -3.20
N LEU A 163 3.47 5.31 -3.93
CA LEU A 163 4.31 6.39 -3.41
C LEU A 163 3.70 7.08 -2.18
N LEU A 164 2.38 7.31 -2.18
CA LEU A 164 1.66 7.87 -1.03
C LEU A 164 1.66 6.92 0.17
N LEU A 165 1.45 5.62 -0.04
CA LEU A 165 1.48 4.63 1.04
C LEU A 165 2.86 4.54 1.69
N ILE A 166 3.92 4.64 0.88
CA ILE A 166 5.32 4.64 1.31
C ILE A 166 5.61 5.89 2.12
N SER A 167 5.39 7.07 1.55
CA SER A 167 5.71 8.35 2.19
C SER A 167 4.97 8.52 3.52
N THR A 168 3.74 8.01 3.63
CA THR A 168 2.95 8.05 4.87
C THR A 168 3.27 6.92 5.84
N SER A 169 3.96 5.84 5.41
CA SER A 169 4.35 4.75 6.31
C SER A 169 5.49 5.11 7.26
N PHE A 170 6.23 6.18 6.95
CA PHE A 170 7.40 6.62 7.72
C PHE A 170 7.09 7.71 8.77
N ALA A 171 5.82 7.95 9.11
CA ALA A 171 5.44 9.08 9.96
C ALA A 171 5.81 8.92 11.46
N ARG A 172 6.78 9.76 11.89
CA ARG A 172 7.16 10.30 13.23
C ARG A 172 7.41 9.41 14.45
N LYS A 173 6.81 8.23 14.63
CA LYS A 173 7.15 7.40 15.81
C LYS A 173 8.59 6.86 15.78
N ASP A 174 9.23 6.89 14.61
CA ASP A 174 10.58 6.38 14.40
C ASP A 174 11.69 7.45 14.46
N VAL A 175 11.38 8.75 14.31
CA VAL A 175 12.42 9.82 14.43
C VAL A 175 12.88 9.97 15.87
N LYS A 176 11.98 9.79 16.84
CA LYS A 176 12.32 9.84 18.27
C LYS A 176 13.32 8.76 18.72
N ASN A 177 13.50 7.70 17.93
CA ASN A 177 14.46 6.63 18.23
C ASN A 177 15.75 6.75 17.41
N GLN A 178 15.93 7.83 16.64
CA GLN A 178 17.20 8.14 15.97
C GLN A 178 17.95 9.31 16.61
N GLU A 179 17.36 9.96 17.62
CA GLU A 179 17.98 11.00 18.44
C GLU A 179 18.31 10.51 19.87
N GLN A 180 18.32 9.18 20.10
CA GLN A 180 18.78 8.55 21.35
C GLN A 180 19.99 7.66 21.09
#